data_AF-A0A7T5EZC9-F1
#
_entry.id   AF-A0A7T5EZC9-F1
#
_cell.length_a   1.000
_cell.length_b   1.000
_cell.length_c   1.000
_cell.angle_alpha   90.00
_cell.angle_beta   90.00
_cell.angle_gamma   90.00
#
_symmetry.space_group_name_H-M   'P 1'
#
loop_
_entity.id
_entity.type
_entity.pdbx_description
1 polymer ?
#
loop_
_entity_poly.entity_id
_entity_poly.type
_entity_poly.pdbx_seq_one_letter_code
_entity_poly.pdbx_strand_id
1 'polypeptide(L)' 'MDVRQLIMQGHHPRGEILQVVDTAPPNTVVEIHVPHRTQPLINALEGMGLNVVVNQMGAAHVRLMAVKM' A
#
# COMPACT_ATOMS: atom_id res chain seq x y z
N MET A 1 -0.99 0.44 -7.83
CA MET A 1 -1.06 1.91 -7.73
C MET A 1 0.27 2.47 -7.28
N ASP A 2 0.70 3.59 -7.87
CA ASP A 2 1.93 4.26 -7.49
C ASP A 2 1.60 5.61 -6.85
N VAL A 3 1.95 5.75 -5.56
CA VAL A 3 1.68 6.96 -4.77
C VAL A 3 2.99 7.64 -4.33
N ARG A 4 4.13 7.24 -4.91
CA ARG A 4 5.45 7.78 -4.54
C ARG A 4 5.53 9.29 -4.70
N GLN A 5 5.12 9.80 -5.86
CA GLN A 5 5.17 11.25 -6.11
C GLN A 5 4.26 12.03 -5.17
N LEU A 6 3.04 11.55 -4.92
CA LEU A 6 2.10 12.20 -3.99
C LEU A 6 2.70 12.33 -2.58
N ILE A 7 3.27 11.23 -2.07
CA ILE A 7 3.91 11.22 -0.75
C ILE A 7 5.14 12.16 -0.72
N MET A 8 5.94 12.19 -1.78
CA MET A 8 7.09 13.11 -1.87
C MET A 8 6.66 14.58 -1.94
N GLN A 9 5.45 14.87 -2.42
CA GLN A 9 4.84 16.20 -2.41
C GLN A 9 4.14 16.53 -1.07
N GLY A 10 4.27 15.68 -0.05
CA GLY A 10 3.67 15.89 1.27
C GLY A 10 2.21 15.45 1.41
N HIS A 11 1.66 14.74 0.42
CA HIS A 11 0.31 14.20 0.50
C HIS A 11 0.28 12.91 1.33
N HIS A 12 -0.87 12.63 1.94
CA HIS A 12 -1.10 11.43 2.75
C HIS A 12 -2.22 10.57 2.16
N PRO A 13 -1.97 9.80 1.07
CA PRO A 13 -3.00 9.07 0.32
C PRO A 13 -3.52 7.82 1.04
N ARG A 14 -3.40 7.74 2.38
CA ARG A 14 -3.81 6.58 3.17
C ARG A 14 -5.28 6.23 2.92
N GLY A 15 -6.17 7.23 2.89
CA GLY A 15 -7.59 7.02 2.66
C GLY A 15 -7.89 6.39 1.29
N GLU A 16 -7.30 6.94 0.24
CA GLU A 16 -7.45 6.44 -1.14
C GLU A 16 -6.93 5.01 -1.29
N ILE A 17 -5.76 4.71 -0.69
CA ILE A 17 -5.18 3.36 -0.71
C ILE A 17 -6.13 2.37 -0.04
N LEU A 18 -6.61 2.67 1.17
CA LEU A 18 -7.51 1.79 1.90
C LEU A 18 -8.84 1.61 1.17
N GLN A 19 -9.38 2.65 0.55
CA GLN A 19 -10.61 2.58 -0.23
C GLN A 19 -10.46 1.66 -1.45
N VAL A 20 -9.37 1.77 -2.20
CA VAL A 20 -9.12 0.89 -3.36
C VAL A 20 -8.97 -0.56 -2.93
N VAL A 21 -8.25 -0.78 -1.83
CA VAL A 21 -8.06 -2.13 -1.29
C VAL A 21 -9.37 -2.72 -0.74
N ASP A 22 -10.22 -1.90 -0.14
CA ASP A 22 -11.51 -2.34 0.39
C ASP A 22 -12.49 -2.74 -0.73
N THR A 23 -12.53 -1.93 -1.79
CA THR A 23 -13.41 -2.11 -2.96
C THR A 23 -12.88 -3.12 -3.99
N ALA A 24 -11.63 -3.58 -3.84
CA ALA A 24 -11.06 -4.60 -4.70
C ALA A 24 -11.82 -5.94 -4.56
N PRO A 25 -12.05 -6.68 -5.66
CA PRO A 25 -12.64 -8.01 -5.60
C PRO A 25 -11.81 -8.98 -4.73
N PRO A 26 -12.44 -9.99 -4.10
CA PRO A 26 -11.71 -11.09 -3.47
C PRO A 26 -10.74 -11.76 -4.45
N ASN A 27 -9.67 -12.36 -3.93
CA ASN A 27 -8.55 -12.90 -4.69
C ASN A 27 -7.79 -11.89 -5.57
N THR A 28 -7.89 -10.60 -5.25
CA THR A 28 -7.10 -9.55 -5.92
C THR A 28 -5.84 -9.24 -5.13
N VAL A 29 -4.71 -9.14 -5.84
CA VAL A 29 -3.47 -8.61 -5.30
C VAL A 29 -3.39 -7.12 -5.65
N VAL A 30 -3.41 -6.27 -4.63
CA VAL A 30 -3.25 -4.83 -4.79
C VAL A 30 -1.79 -4.47 -4.53
N GLU A 31 -1.09 -4.03 -5.57
CA GLU A 31 0.26 -3.49 -5.45
C GLU A 31 0.22 -1.99 -5.14
N ILE A 32 0.97 -1.56 -4.13
CA ILE A 32 1.07 -0.16 -3.70
C ILE A 32 2.55 0.21 -3.67
N HIS A 33 2.95 1.20 -4.47
CA HIS A 33 4.33 1.70 -4.47
C HIS A 33 4.43 2.98 -3.65
N VAL A 34 5.30 2.97 -2.65
CA VAL A 34 5.57 4.08 -1.71
C VAL A 34 7.07 4.40 -1.70
N PRO A 35 7.48 5.64 -1.35
CA PRO A 35 8.88 6.03 -1.50
C PRO A 35 9.75 5.50 -0.35
N HIS A 36 9.14 5.19 0.79
CA HIS A 36 9.78 4.62 1.97
C HIS A 36 8.81 3.68 2.67
N ARG A 37 9.33 2.78 3.51
CA ARG A 37 8.51 1.84 4.26
C ARG A 37 7.58 2.60 5.22
N THR A 38 6.28 2.41 5.06
CA THR A 38 5.25 3.06 5.89
C THR A 38 4.60 2.05 6.83
N GLN A 39 5.16 1.88 8.03
CA GLN A 39 4.59 0.99 9.04
C GLN A 39 3.12 1.31 9.38
N PRO A 40 2.68 2.58 9.47
CA PRO A 40 1.27 2.89 9.70
C PRO A 40 0.32 2.39 8.59
N LEU A 41 0.78 2.38 7.34
CA LEU A 41 -0.02 1.87 6.22
C LEU A 41 -0.07 0.34 6.24
N ILE A 42 1.06 -0.31 6.52
CA ILE A 42 1.14 -1.77 6.67
C ILE A 42 0.17 -2.23 7.76
N ASN A 43 0.23 -1.63 8.95
CA ASN A 43 -0.66 -1.98 10.06
C ASN A 43 -2.14 -1.77 9.71
N ALA A 44 -2.47 -0.73 8.95
CA ALA A 44 -3.85 -0.47 8.53
C ALA A 44 -4.36 -1.55 7.56
N LEU A 45 -3.53 -1.97 6.61
CA LEU A 45 -3.86 -3.05 5.67
C LEU A 45 -3.99 -4.40 6.38
N GLU A 46 -3.06 -4.72 7.29
CA GLU A 46 -3.13 -5.93 8.12
C GLU A 46 -4.36 -5.92 9.04
N GLY A 47 -4.71 -4.76 9.60
CA GLY A 47 -5.92 -4.56 10.41
C GLY A 47 -7.23 -4.77 9.64
N MET A 48 -7.21 -4.68 8.30
CA MET A 48 -8.33 -5.05 7.43
C MET A 48 -8.39 -6.56 7.15
N GLY A 49 -7.50 -7.36 7.76
CA GLY A 49 -7.41 -8.81 7.55
C GLY A 49 -6.65 -9.21 6.28
N LEU A 50 -5.84 -8.31 5.72
CA LEU A 50 -5.11 -8.56 4.47
C LEU A 50 -3.71 -9.06 4.77
N ASN A 51 -3.24 -9.98 3.94
CA ASN A 51 -1.83 -10.37 3.95
C ASN A 51 -1.02 -9.32 3.19
N VAL A 52 -0.05 -8.69 3.87
CA VAL A 52 0.79 -7.63 3.28
C VAL A 52 2.23 -8.11 3.15
N VAL A 53 2.75 -8.12 1.92
CA VAL A 53 4.16 -8.42 1.64
C VAL A 53 4.90 -7.14 1.28
N VAL A 54 6.02 -6.88 1.94
CA VAL A 54 6.84 -5.67 1.75
C VAL A 54 8.12 -6.01 1.00
N ASN A 55 8.34 -5.36 -0.14
CA ASN A 55 9.52 -5.55 -0.97
C ASN A 55 10.26 -4.21 -1.16
N GLN A 56 11.54 -4.15 -0.81
CA GLN A 56 12.40 -3.00 -1.11
C GLN A 56 12.89 -3.14 -2.56
N MET A 57 12.44 -2.25 -3.45
CA MET A 57 12.79 -2.26 -4.87
C MET A 57 13.96 -1.31 -5.18
N GLY A 58 14.21 -0.31 -4.33
CA GLY A 58 15.30 0.65 -4.46
C GLY A 58 15.29 1.66 -3.31
N ALA A 59 16.24 2.61 -3.29
CA ALA A 59 16.39 3.56 -2.17
C ALA A 59 15.12 4.40 -1.88
N ALA A 60 14.37 4.78 -2.93
CA ALA A 60 13.12 5.53 -2.85
C ALA A 60 11.92 4.74 -3.41
N HIS A 61 11.95 3.42 -3.28
CA HIS A 61 10.91 2.55 -3.84
C HIS A 61 10.70 1.31 -2.98
N VAL A 62 9.56 1.29 -2.30
CA VAL A 62 9.04 0.12 -1.59
C VAL A 62 7.73 -0.28 -2.25
N ARG A 63 7.59 -1.56 -2.55
CA ARG A 63 6.34 -2.16 -3.03
C ARG A 63 5.69 -2.91 -1.88
N LEU A 64 4.45 -2.54 -1.56
CA LEU A 64 3.56 -3.30 -0.69
C LEU A 64 2.62 -4.11 -1.58
N MET A 65 2.43 -5.39 -1.27
CA MET A 65 1.46 -6.24 -1.95
C MET A 65 0.42 -6.66 -0.92
N ALA A 66 -0.80 -6.14 -1.02
CA ALA A 66 -1.91 -6.52 -0.15
C ALA A 66 -2.79 -7.54 -0.89
N VAL A 67 -2.95 -8.71 -0.31
CA VAL A 67 -3.80 -9.77 -0.87
C VAL A 67 -5.16 -9.73 -0.20
N LYS A 68 -6.20 -9.46 -0.98
CA LYS A 68 -7.61 -9.60 -0.57
C LYS A 68 -7.98 -11.07 -0.78
N MET A 69 -8.27 -11.80 0.29
CA MET A 69 -8.81 -13.17 0.21
C MET A 69 -10.33 -13.15 0.20
#